data_AF-F8LBB1-F1
#
_entry.id   AF-F8LBB1-F1
#
_cell.length_a   1.000
_cell.length_b   1.000
_cell.length_c   1.000
_cell.angle_alpha   90.00
_cell.angle_beta   90.00
_cell.angle_gamma   90.00
#
_symmetry.space_group_name_H-M   'P 1'
#
loop_
_entity.id
_entity.type
_entity.pdbx_description
1 polymer ?
#
loop_
_entity_poly.entity_id
_entity_poly.type
_entity_poly.pdbx_seq_one_letter_code
_entity_poly.pdbx_strand_id
1 'polypeptide(L)'
;MFFWNSNHETPLTQAVISGNTELVKRLAHHSVHRKAANYLGFSAEDLAIYLGREEMVDLLGLQKNKVFRVLKKGGNGVVEMDVCEYEKFFHTKYMSSLRVTSYQDFCKIVKKCPKQVKVGKVGASMRDLFESHKEKIKNGYVCESTIKWIDERTGYGLFTDRPINKGEFVGEYAGLLLIRQILSRIRGDYCMRYPKLSFGLSYYTLDAEKMGNEVRFINHDYVPNLQPMSALENGFCHCVLIALRDIKAGEQLTYDYGEDYWSRRDPPVDF
;
A
#
# COMPACT_ATOMS: atom_id res chain seq x y z
N MET A 1 27.16 17.24 -27.66
CA MET A 1 26.29 16.05 -27.48
C MET A 1 26.74 15.39 -26.18
N PHE A 2 26.12 15.77 -25.05
CA PHE A 2 26.54 15.25 -23.74
C PHE A 2 25.90 13.88 -23.53
N PHE A 3 26.74 12.85 -23.49
CA PHE A 3 26.35 11.51 -23.07
C PHE A 3 25.99 11.55 -21.59
N TRP A 4 24.70 11.39 -21.27
CA TRP A 4 24.24 11.24 -19.89
C TRP A 4 24.65 9.85 -19.38
N ASN A 5 25.48 9.82 -18.34
CA ASN A 5 25.81 8.60 -17.61
C ASN A 5 24.54 8.04 -16.95
N SER A 6 24.24 6.77 -17.17
CA SER A 6 22.97 6.11 -16.84
C SER A 6 22.77 5.75 -15.35
N ASN A 7 23.41 6.46 -14.41
CA ASN A 7 23.41 6.15 -12.97
C ASN A 7 23.27 7.40 -12.07
N HIS A 8 22.55 8.43 -12.53
CA HIS A 8 22.41 9.67 -11.77
C HIS A 8 20.96 9.98 -11.38
N GLU A 9 20.80 10.58 -10.20
CA GLU A 9 19.56 11.21 -9.80
C GLU A 9 19.31 12.48 -10.61
N THR A 10 18.04 12.77 -10.87
CA THR A 10 17.67 14.10 -11.34
C THR A 10 17.81 15.12 -10.19
N PRO A 11 17.94 16.43 -10.46
CA PRO A 11 18.01 17.43 -9.40
C PRO A 11 16.83 17.36 -8.41
N LEU A 12 15.61 17.13 -8.91
CA LEU A 12 14.41 17.07 -8.06
C LEU A 12 14.34 15.76 -7.28
N THR A 13 14.67 14.61 -7.88
CA THR A 13 14.71 13.33 -7.14
C THR A 13 15.79 13.35 -6.05
N GLN A 14 16.96 13.94 -6.33
CA GLN A 14 18.02 14.13 -5.34
C GLN A 14 17.58 15.04 -4.18
N ALA A 15 16.83 16.11 -4.46
CA ALA A 15 16.27 16.98 -3.44
C ALA A 15 15.32 16.23 -2.49
N VAL A 16 14.43 15.40 -3.05
CA VAL A 16 13.51 14.56 -2.27
C VAL A 16 14.26 13.54 -1.40
N ILE A 17 15.22 12.83 -2.01
CA ILE A 17 16.05 11.83 -1.32
C ILE A 17 16.79 12.44 -0.13
N SER A 18 17.40 13.61 -0.34
CA SER A 18 18.20 14.30 0.68
C SER A 18 17.38 15.03 1.74
N GLY A 19 16.06 15.14 1.59
CA GLY A 19 15.24 15.92 2.52
C GLY A 19 15.35 17.44 2.33
N ASN A 20 15.81 17.91 1.17
CA ASN A 20 15.98 19.34 0.90
C ASN A 20 14.68 19.99 0.41
N THR A 21 13.79 20.33 1.35
CA THR A 21 12.48 20.94 1.07
C THR A 21 12.58 22.23 0.25
N GLU A 22 13.54 23.11 0.53
CA GLU A 22 13.69 24.38 -0.17
C GLU A 22 14.01 24.16 -1.66
N LEU A 23 14.86 23.19 -1.97
CA LEU A 23 15.18 22.84 -3.36
C LEU A 23 13.98 22.17 -4.05
N VAL A 24 13.21 21.34 -3.34
CA VAL A 24 11.95 20.78 -3.87
C VAL A 24 10.98 21.91 -4.22
N LYS A 25 10.77 22.88 -3.33
CA LYS A 25 9.88 24.03 -3.57
C LYS A 25 10.28 24.82 -4.82
N ARG A 26 11.57 25.07 -5.02
CA ARG A 26 12.08 25.78 -6.22
C ARG A 26 11.86 24.99 -7.51
N LEU A 27 12.09 23.67 -7.47
CA LEU A 27 12.07 22.83 -8.66
C LEU A 27 10.67 22.28 -9.00
N ALA A 28 9.75 22.20 -8.03
CA ALA A 28 8.43 21.58 -8.18
C ALA A 28 7.54 22.27 -9.23
N HIS A 29 7.74 23.57 -9.48
CA HIS A 29 6.99 24.34 -10.47
C HIS A 29 7.42 24.09 -11.92
N HIS A 30 8.54 23.37 -12.13
CA HIS A 30 9.06 23.06 -13.46
C HIS A 30 8.61 21.65 -13.91
N SER A 31 7.69 21.59 -14.87
CA SER A 31 7.04 20.35 -15.35
C SER A 31 8.02 19.26 -15.84
N VAL A 32 9.17 19.67 -16.41
CA VAL A 32 10.23 18.78 -16.88
C VAL A 32 10.84 17.98 -15.75
N HIS A 33 10.98 18.56 -14.55
CA HIS A 33 11.60 17.89 -13.42
C HIS A 33 10.64 16.98 -12.64
N ARG A 34 9.35 17.34 -12.57
CA ARG A 34 8.34 16.53 -11.87
C ARG A 34 8.18 15.14 -12.48
N LYS A 35 8.12 15.06 -13.81
CA LYS A 35 7.87 13.80 -14.53
C LYS A 35 9.13 13.00 -14.85
N ALA A 36 10.32 13.57 -14.61
CA ALA A 36 11.57 12.88 -14.91
C ALA A 36 11.81 11.76 -13.89
N ALA A 37 11.86 10.52 -14.38
CA ALA A 37 12.26 9.38 -13.59
C ALA A 37 13.78 9.38 -13.35
N ASN A 38 14.20 8.92 -12.17
CA ASN A 38 15.60 8.65 -11.89
C ASN A 38 16.09 7.35 -12.57
N TYR A 39 17.35 7.00 -12.33
CA TYR A 39 17.98 5.79 -12.87
C TYR A 39 17.31 4.46 -12.44
N LEU A 40 16.43 4.48 -11.42
CA LEU A 40 15.63 3.34 -11.00
C LEU A 40 14.21 3.33 -11.61
N GLY A 41 13.85 4.36 -12.39
CA GLY A 41 12.52 4.48 -13.01
C GLY A 41 11.48 5.20 -12.16
N PHE A 42 11.87 5.88 -11.07
CA PHE A 42 10.94 6.54 -10.16
C PHE A 42 11.04 8.07 -10.24
N SER A 43 9.90 8.73 -10.28
CA SER A 43 9.79 10.19 -10.24
C SER A 43 10.04 10.75 -8.84
N ALA A 44 10.12 12.07 -8.72
CA ALA A 44 10.21 12.73 -7.43
C ALA A 44 8.93 12.54 -6.58
N GLU A 45 7.77 12.42 -7.23
CA GLU A 45 6.48 12.16 -6.59
C GLU A 45 6.46 10.77 -5.96
N ASP A 46 6.87 9.75 -6.72
CA ASP A 46 6.98 8.37 -6.23
C ASP A 46 7.92 8.29 -5.01
N LEU A 47 9.09 8.92 -5.11
CA LEU A 47 10.07 8.91 -4.02
C LEU A 47 9.58 9.69 -2.80
N ALA A 48 8.86 10.80 -2.97
CA ALA A 48 8.32 11.56 -1.84
C ALA A 48 7.29 10.73 -1.07
N ILE A 49 6.42 10.03 -1.79
CA ILE A 49 5.42 9.12 -1.22
C ILE A 49 6.11 7.95 -0.51
N TYR A 50 6.96 7.20 -1.21
CA TYR A 50 7.56 5.97 -0.66
C TYR A 50 8.56 6.23 0.47
N LEU A 51 9.18 7.41 0.53
CA LEU A 51 10.06 7.81 1.63
C LEU A 51 9.33 8.55 2.77
N GLY A 52 8.00 8.71 2.68
CA GLY A 52 7.18 9.36 3.71
C GLY A 52 7.53 10.83 3.92
N ARG A 53 7.84 11.57 2.86
CA ARG A 53 8.21 12.99 2.90
C ARG A 53 6.97 13.87 2.81
N GLU A 54 6.14 13.90 3.86
CA GLU A 54 4.82 14.57 3.85
C GLU A 54 4.86 16.01 3.32
N GLU A 55 5.77 16.83 3.85
CA GLU A 55 5.91 18.23 3.41
C GLU A 55 6.22 18.33 1.91
N MET A 56 6.98 17.37 1.36
CA MET A 56 7.30 17.34 -0.07
C MET A 56 6.13 16.79 -0.89
N VAL A 57 5.35 15.85 -0.36
CA VAL A 57 4.11 15.37 -0.97
C VAL A 57 3.13 16.54 -1.12
N ASP A 58 3.04 17.42 -0.12
CA ASP A 58 2.24 18.65 -0.17
C ASP A 58 2.75 19.62 -1.24
N LEU A 59 4.05 19.91 -1.27
CA LEU A 59 4.66 20.77 -2.30
C LEU A 59 4.52 20.21 -3.72
N LEU A 60 4.42 18.89 -3.85
CA LEU A 60 4.17 18.21 -5.11
C LEU A 60 2.67 18.15 -5.46
N GLY A 61 1.78 18.64 -4.59
CA GLY A 61 0.34 18.72 -4.83
C GLY A 61 -0.34 17.36 -4.86
N LEU A 62 0.17 16.41 -4.07
CA LEU A 62 -0.27 15.01 -4.09
C LEU A 62 -1.23 14.66 -2.94
N GLN A 63 -1.33 15.51 -1.92
CA GLN A 63 -2.27 15.26 -0.82
C GLN A 63 -3.72 15.51 -1.25
N LYS A 64 -4.58 14.57 -0.85
CA LYS A 64 -6.03 14.65 -1.02
C LYS A 64 -6.69 14.60 0.35
N ASN A 65 -7.73 15.40 0.52
CA ASN A 65 -8.59 15.29 1.69
C ASN A 65 -9.20 13.88 1.73
N LYS A 66 -8.98 13.18 2.84
CA LYS A 66 -9.54 11.85 3.08
C LYS A 66 -10.56 11.96 4.20
N VAL A 67 -11.74 11.43 3.95
CA VAL A 67 -12.81 11.27 4.94
C VAL A 67 -13.09 9.79 5.06
N PHE A 68 -13.21 9.32 6.30
CA PHE A 68 -13.50 7.94 6.63
C PHE A 68 -14.91 7.82 7.16
N ARG A 69 -15.65 6.82 6.69
CA ARG A 69 -16.97 6.49 7.19
C ARG A 69 -16.84 5.38 8.22
N VAL A 70 -17.31 5.61 9.44
CA VAL A 70 -17.11 4.70 10.57
C VAL A 70 -18.40 4.46 11.33
N LEU A 71 -18.79 3.19 11.50
CA LEU A 71 -19.81 2.77 12.46
C LEU A 71 -19.11 2.25 13.73
N LYS A 72 -19.17 3.04 14.81
CA LYS A 72 -18.51 2.76 16.09
C LYS A 72 -19.21 1.63 16.85
N LYS A 73 -18.48 0.96 17.75
CA LYS A 73 -19.05 0.07 18.77
C LYS A 73 -20.15 0.77 19.56
N GLY A 74 -21.37 0.22 19.56
CA GLY A 74 -22.53 0.81 20.22
C GLY A 74 -23.07 2.10 19.57
N GLY A 75 -22.60 2.45 18.37
CA GLY A 75 -23.07 3.63 17.63
C GLY A 75 -24.38 3.34 16.88
N ASN A 76 -25.27 4.34 16.85
CA ASN A 76 -26.57 4.26 16.16
C ASN A 76 -26.53 4.68 14.68
N GLY A 77 -25.34 5.00 14.14
CA GLY A 77 -25.18 5.47 12.78
C GLY A 77 -23.72 5.62 12.36
N VAL A 78 -23.52 5.73 11.05
CA VAL A 78 -22.20 6.00 10.45
C VAL A 78 -21.84 7.46 10.71
N VAL A 79 -20.63 7.70 11.21
CA VAL A 79 -20.04 9.03 11.32
C VAL A 79 -18.94 9.20 10.29
N GLU A 80 -18.70 10.43 9.89
CA GLU A 80 -17.54 10.79 9.08
C GLU A 80 -16.41 11.26 10.00
N MET A 81 -15.17 10.90 9.64
CA MET A 81 -13.96 11.31 10.34
C MET A 81 -12.96 11.85 9.34
N ASP A 82 -12.32 12.96 9.66
CA ASP A 82 -11.10 13.36 8.95
C ASP A 82 -9.90 12.46 9.33
N VAL A 83 -8.74 12.71 8.73
CA VAL A 83 -7.51 11.95 9.03
C VAL A 83 -7.10 12.07 10.50
N CYS A 84 -7.16 13.27 11.08
CA CYS A 84 -6.73 13.50 12.47
C CYS A 84 -7.65 12.77 13.46
N GLU A 85 -8.96 12.77 13.20
CA GLU A 85 -9.96 12.04 13.98
C GLU A 85 -9.79 10.52 13.84
N TYR A 86 -9.59 10.03 12.62
CA TYR A 86 -9.31 8.62 12.34
C TYR A 86 -8.06 8.15 13.10
N GLU A 87 -6.96 8.89 13.02
CA GLU A 87 -5.70 8.52 13.65
C GLU A 87 -5.81 8.48 15.19
N LYS A 88 -6.51 9.46 15.76
CA LYS A 88 -6.81 9.49 17.20
C LYS A 88 -7.71 8.33 17.61
N PHE A 89 -8.74 8.02 16.83
CA PHE A 89 -9.73 6.99 17.17
C PHE A 89 -9.16 5.56 17.09
N PHE A 90 -8.42 5.26 16.02
CA PHE A 90 -7.85 3.92 15.80
C PHE A 90 -6.43 3.75 16.33
N HIS A 91 -5.83 4.81 16.90
CA HIS A 91 -4.47 4.81 17.43
C HIS A 91 -3.41 4.31 16.41
N THR A 92 -3.58 4.70 15.16
CA THR A 92 -2.69 4.38 14.02
C THR A 92 -2.52 5.62 13.16
N LYS A 93 -1.38 5.78 12.49
CA LYS A 93 -1.24 6.82 11.46
C LYS A 93 -1.89 6.38 10.15
N TYR A 94 -2.51 7.31 9.45
CA TYR A 94 -3.01 7.07 8.11
C TYR A 94 -1.88 7.13 7.09
N MET A 95 -1.88 6.18 6.16
CA MET A 95 -0.96 6.15 5.02
C MET A 95 -1.68 5.69 3.77
N SER A 96 -1.85 6.56 2.79
CA SER A 96 -2.53 6.23 1.52
C SER A 96 -1.74 5.25 0.63
N SER A 97 -0.44 5.09 0.86
CA SER A 97 0.46 4.29 0.02
C SER A 97 1.57 3.65 0.86
N LEU A 98 2.25 2.67 0.28
CA LEU A 98 3.41 2.02 0.90
C LEU A 98 4.52 3.02 1.25
N ARG A 99 5.24 2.75 2.36
CA ARG A 99 6.50 3.43 2.69
C ARG A 99 7.62 2.45 2.95
N VAL A 100 8.83 2.93 2.78
CA VAL A 100 10.07 2.28 3.20
C VAL A 100 10.78 3.10 4.26
N THR A 101 11.69 2.45 4.99
CA THR A 101 12.41 3.08 6.12
C THR A 101 13.50 4.06 5.70
N SER A 102 14.07 3.90 4.50
CA SER A 102 15.14 4.75 3.99
C SER A 102 15.30 4.61 2.47
N TYR A 103 15.97 5.58 1.83
CA TYR A 103 16.28 5.48 0.40
C TYR A 103 17.25 4.33 0.10
N GLN A 104 18.15 4.00 1.02
CA GLN A 104 19.03 2.83 0.90
C GLN A 104 18.21 1.54 0.90
N ASP A 105 17.17 1.46 1.74
CA ASP A 105 16.28 0.31 1.78
C ASP A 105 15.40 0.23 0.53
N PHE A 106 14.86 1.36 0.06
CA PHE A 106 14.18 1.44 -1.24
C PHE A 106 15.05 0.88 -2.37
N CYS A 107 16.30 1.35 -2.48
CA CYS A 107 17.25 0.87 -3.46
C CYS A 107 17.50 -0.65 -3.34
N LYS A 108 17.64 -1.18 -2.13
CA LYS A 108 17.84 -2.61 -1.89
C LYS A 108 16.63 -3.41 -2.36
N ILE A 109 15.41 -2.96 -2.07
CA ILE A 109 14.16 -3.62 -2.47
C ILE A 109 14.09 -3.69 -3.99
N VAL A 110 14.20 -2.53 -4.66
CA VAL A 110 14.16 -2.41 -6.11
C VAL A 110 15.23 -3.28 -6.76
N LYS A 111 16.47 -3.26 -6.26
CA LYS A 111 17.60 -4.01 -6.85
C LYS A 111 17.53 -5.52 -6.58
N LYS A 112 17.02 -5.95 -5.42
CA LYS A 112 16.88 -7.38 -5.07
C LYS A 112 15.72 -8.08 -5.76
N CYS A 113 14.76 -7.36 -6.34
CA CYS A 113 13.70 -7.96 -7.13
C CYS A 113 14.31 -8.88 -8.22
N PRO A 114 14.02 -10.20 -8.20
CA PRO A 114 14.68 -11.17 -9.08
C PRO A 114 14.53 -10.80 -10.55
N LYS A 115 15.59 -10.99 -11.35
CA LYS A 115 15.54 -10.71 -12.80
C LYS A 115 14.37 -11.41 -13.49
N GLN A 116 14.05 -12.65 -13.10
CA GLN A 116 12.91 -13.39 -13.66
C GLN A 116 11.55 -12.74 -13.36
N VAL A 117 11.42 -12.05 -12.23
CA VAL A 117 10.24 -11.21 -11.93
C VAL A 117 10.32 -9.92 -12.76
N LYS A 118 11.47 -9.26 -12.85
CA LYS A 118 11.62 -8.00 -13.61
C LYS A 118 11.44 -8.12 -15.12
N VAL A 119 11.89 -9.19 -15.74
CA VAL A 119 11.91 -9.34 -17.22
C VAL A 119 11.31 -10.64 -17.72
N GLY A 120 10.96 -11.59 -16.83
CA GLY A 120 10.33 -12.85 -17.22
C GLY A 120 8.80 -12.78 -17.29
N LYS A 121 8.20 -13.88 -17.77
CA LYS A 121 6.74 -14.04 -17.92
C LYS A 121 5.99 -13.91 -16.59
N VAL A 122 6.57 -14.39 -15.49
CA VAL A 122 5.96 -14.33 -14.14
C VAL A 122 5.67 -12.89 -13.72
N GLY A 123 6.58 -11.95 -13.95
CA GLY A 123 6.30 -10.56 -13.63
C GLY A 123 5.69 -9.76 -14.76
N ALA A 124 5.45 -10.34 -15.94
CA ALA A 124 4.71 -9.65 -17.00
C ALA A 124 3.29 -9.32 -16.54
N SER A 125 2.57 -10.31 -16.01
CA SER A 125 1.25 -10.09 -15.42
C SER A 125 1.26 -9.11 -14.25
N MET A 126 2.31 -9.12 -13.41
CA MET A 126 2.46 -8.16 -12.31
C MET A 126 2.67 -6.73 -12.82
N ARG A 127 3.43 -6.55 -13.91
CA ARG A 127 3.62 -5.24 -14.56
C ARG A 127 2.33 -4.78 -15.25
N ASP A 128 1.63 -5.68 -15.93
CA ASP A 128 0.35 -5.38 -16.59
C ASP A 128 -0.70 -4.97 -15.56
N LEU A 129 -0.73 -5.65 -14.41
CA LEU A 129 -1.60 -5.31 -13.28
C LEU A 129 -1.26 -3.93 -12.71
N PHE A 130 0.04 -3.61 -12.56
CA PHE A 130 0.46 -2.28 -12.13
C PHE A 130 0.04 -1.22 -13.15
N GLU A 131 0.37 -1.40 -14.43
CA GLU A 131 0.06 -0.42 -15.48
C GLU A 131 -1.45 -0.15 -15.60
N SER A 132 -2.26 -1.21 -15.52
CA SER A 132 -3.74 -1.12 -15.59
C SER A 132 -4.35 -0.35 -14.41
N HIS A 133 -3.65 -0.25 -13.28
CA HIS A 133 -4.14 0.37 -12.06
C HIS A 133 -3.20 1.44 -11.48
N LYS A 134 -2.19 1.90 -12.23
CA LYS A 134 -1.13 2.77 -11.73
C LYS A 134 -1.67 4.05 -11.11
N GLU A 135 -2.69 4.64 -11.73
CA GLU A 135 -3.31 5.87 -11.22
C GLU A 135 -4.03 5.61 -9.89
N LYS A 136 -4.72 4.47 -9.76
CA LYS A 136 -5.38 4.10 -8.49
C LYS A 136 -4.35 3.83 -7.40
N ILE A 137 -3.27 3.11 -7.71
CA ILE A 137 -2.18 2.81 -6.76
C ILE A 137 -1.47 4.09 -6.31
N LYS A 138 -1.00 4.92 -7.26
CA LYS A 138 -0.26 6.16 -6.96
C LYS A 138 -1.09 7.20 -6.22
N ASN A 139 -2.40 7.23 -6.45
CA ASN A 139 -3.31 8.12 -5.74
C ASN A 139 -3.83 7.54 -4.41
N GLY A 140 -3.40 6.35 -4.00
CA GLY A 140 -3.87 5.68 -2.79
C GLY A 140 -5.37 5.45 -2.78
N TYR A 141 -5.95 5.10 -3.93
CA TYR A 141 -7.37 4.81 -4.06
C TYR A 141 -7.75 3.59 -3.22
N VAL A 142 -8.87 3.73 -2.51
CA VAL A 142 -9.62 2.63 -1.91
C VAL A 142 -11.08 2.84 -2.30
N CYS A 143 -11.79 1.77 -2.61
CA CYS A 143 -13.20 1.84 -2.96
C CYS A 143 -14.02 2.52 -1.85
N GLU A 144 -15.14 3.10 -2.25
CA GLU A 144 -16.13 3.67 -1.36
C GLU A 144 -16.55 2.60 -0.33
N SER A 145 -16.24 2.85 0.93
CA SER A 145 -16.35 1.86 1.99
C SER A 145 -16.55 2.49 3.36
N THR A 146 -17.17 1.71 4.24
CA THR A 146 -17.42 2.05 5.64
C THR A 146 -16.71 1.03 6.54
N ILE A 147 -15.94 1.53 7.51
CA ILE A 147 -15.36 0.72 8.59
C ILE A 147 -16.45 0.50 9.66
N LYS A 148 -16.81 -0.74 9.96
CA LYS A 148 -17.89 -1.04 10.91
C LYS A 148 -17.41 -1.93 12.03
N TRP A 149 -17.77 -1.61 13.27
CA TRP A 149 -17.64 -2.55 14.38
C TRP A 149 -18.51 -3.78 14.13
N ILE A 150 -17.96 -4.97 14.35
CA ILE A 150 -18.65 -6.26 14.16
C ILE A 150 -18.98 -6.83 15.55
N ASP A 151 -17.95 -7.28 16.27
CA ASP A 151 -18.06 -7.92 17.58
C ASP A 151 -16.72 -7.86 18.34
N GLU A 152 -16.69 -8.32 19.60
CA GLU A 152 -15.48 -8.30 20.44
C GLU A 152 -14.35 -9.19 19.92
N ARG A 153 -14.68 -10.23 19.14
CA ARG A 153 -13.72 -11.22 18.66
C ARG A 153 -13.00 -10.74 17.41
N THR A 154 -13.77 -10.16 16.49
CA THR A 154 -13.33 -9.71 15.17
C THR A 154 -12.89 -8.25 15.19
N GLY A 155 -13.52 -7.43 16.04
CA GLY A 155 -13.31 -6.00 16.07
C GLY A 155 -13.99 -5.29 14.90
N TYR A 156 -13.23 -4.49 14.16
CA TYR A 156 -13.72 -3.72 13.01
C TYR A 156 -13.53 -4.47 11.69
N GLY A 157 -14.44 -4.25 10.74
CA GLY A 157 -14.33 -4.74 9.36
C GLY A 157 -14.56 -3.64 8.33
N LEU A 158 -14.06 -3.85 7.10
CA LEU A 158 -14.33 -2.96 5.97
C LEU A 158 -15.50 -3.48 5.12
N PHE A 159 -16.45 -2.61 4.81
CA PHE A 159 -17.64 -2.94 4.03
C PHE A 159 -17.75 -2.00 2.84
N THR A 160 -18.06 -2.51 1.65
CA THR A 160 -18.21 -1.62 0.49
C THR A 160 -19.54 -0.87 0.54
N ASP A 161 -19.55 0.39 0.11
CA ASP A 161 -20.75 1.22 0.02
C ASP A 161 -21.42 1.15 -1.37
N ARG A 162 -20.81 0.44 -2.32
CA ARG A 162 -21.32 0.27 -3.69
C ARG A 162 -21.12 -1.15 -4.21
N PRO A 163 -21.80 -1.54 -5.31
CA PRO A 163 -21.43 -2.76 -6.01
C PRO A 163 -20.00 -2.69 -6.56
N ILE A 164 -19.28 -3.80 -6.50
CA ILE A 164 -17.93 -3.98 -7.08
C ILE A 164 -17.99 -5.17 -8.04
N ASN A 165 -17.53 -4.99 -9.27
CA ASN A 165 -17.55 -6.05 -10.27
C ASN A 165 -16.36 -7.01 -10.08
N LYS A 166 -16.51 -8.26 -10.52
CA LYS A 166 -15.40 -9.21 -10.59
C LYS A 166 -14.21 -8.62 -11.37
N GLY A 167 -13.01 -8.79 -10.83
CA GLY A 167 -11.76 -8.30 -11.42
C GLY A 167 -11.49 -6.81 -11.14
N GLU A 168 -12.37 -6.12 -10.43
CA GLU A 168 -12.19 -4.70 -10.13
C GLU A 168 -11.15 -4.48 -9.01
N PHE A 169 -10.34 -3.44 -9.16
CA PHE A 169 -9.41 -2.96 -8.14
C PHE A 169 -10.15 -2.33 -6.96
N VAL A 170 -9.87 -2.83 -5.76
CA VAL A 170 -10.49 -2.38 -4.51
C VAL A 170 -9.60 -1.42 -3.73
N GLY A 171 -8.31 -1.72 -3.60
CA GLY A 171 -7.38 -0.89 -2.85
C GLY A 171 -5.99 -1.52 -2.76
N GLU A 172 -5.00 -0.72 -2.38
CA GLU A 172 -3.69 -1.23 -1.95
C GLU A 172 -3.70 -1.48 -0.44
N TYR A 173 -3.13 -2.59 0.02
CA TYR A 173 -2.82 -2.77 1.44
C TYR A 173 -1.59 -1.92 1.76
N ALA A 174 -1.79 -0.74 2.35
CA ALA A 174 -0.71 0.20 2.62
C ALA A 174 -0.13 0.03 4.03
N GLY A 175 1.19 0.20 4.16
CA GLY A 175 1.91 0.09 5.42
C GLY A 175 3.41 0.32 5.24
N LEU A 176 4.18 0.03 6.28
CA LEU A 176 5.63 0.12 6.26
C LEU A 176 6.25 -1.18 5.75
N LEU A 177 6.99 -1.10 4.64
CA LEU A 177 7.71 -2.21 4.04
C LEU A 177 9.09 -2.37 4.67
N LEU A 178 9.29 -3.46 5.40
CA LEU A 178 10.48 -3.77 6.18
C LEU A 178 11.35 -4.83 5.49
N ILE A 179 12.64 -4.52 5.28
CA ILE A 179 13.59 -5.44 4.64
C ILE A 179 13.94 -6.65 5.52
N ARG A 180 13.96 -6.46 6.84
CA ARG A 180 14.24 -7.55 7.77
C ARG A 180 12.96 -8.32 8.00
N GLN A 181 12.98 -9.64 7.78
CA GLN A 181 12.03 -10.57 8.40
C GLN A 181 12.26 -10.52 9.91
N ILE A 182 11.78 -9.47 10.57
CA ILE A 182 11.69 -9.47 12.01
C ILE A 182 10.55 -10.44 12.30
N LEU A 183 10.89 -11.71 12.51
CA LEU A 183 9.93 -12.79 12.76
C LEU A 183 8.99 -12.41 13.91
N SER A 184 9.46 -11.61 14.88
CA SER A 184 8.63 -11.08 15.96
C SER A 184 7.60 -10.04 15.52
N ARG A 185 7.83 -9.28 14.43
CA ARG A 185 6.85 -8.32 13.88
C ARG A 185 5.78 -9.00 13.02
N ILE A 186 6.09 -10.13 12.37
CA ILE A 186 5.10 -10.90 11.58
C ILE A 186 4.00 -11.51 12.49
N ARG A 187 4.13 -11.42 13.82
CA ARG A 187 3.08 -11.81 14.76
C ARG A 187 1.96 -10.78 14.92
N GLY A 188 2.14 -9.55 14.43
CA GLY A 188 1.07 -8.53 14.47
C GLY A 188 -0.10 -8.92 13.56
N ASP A 189 -1.31 -8.57 13.97
CA ASP A 189 -2.54 -8.88 13.23
C ASP A 189 -2.63 -8.14 11.89
N TYR A 190 -1.88 -7.03 11.78
CA TYR A 190 -1.84 -6.20 10.58
C TYR A 190 -0.56 -6.38 9.75
N CYS A 191 0.20 -7.46 10.00
CA CYS A 191 1.44 -7.76 9.28
C CYS A 191 1.25 -8.87 8.24
N MET A 192 1.83 -8.69 7.06
CA MET A 192 1.85 -9.73 6.01
C MET A 192 3.23 -9.90 5.38
N ARG A 193 3.51 -11.12 4.91
CA ARG A 193 4.71 -11.44 4.13
C ARG A 193 4.61 -10.87 2.71
N TYR A 194 5.72 -10.33 2.22
CA TYR A 194 5.75 -9.55 1.00
C TYR A 194 7.05 -9.70 0.17
N PRO A 195 7.01 -9.63 -1.18
CA PRO A 195 5.83 -9.83 -2.03
C PRO A 195 5.26 -11.25 -1.89
N LYS A 196 3.96 -11.44 -2.14
CA LYS A 196 3.35 -12.77 -2.26
C LYS A 196 3.69 -13.33 -3.65
N LEU A 197 4.85 -13.98 -3.76
CA LEU A 197 5.28 -14.69 -4.96
C LEU A 197 4.95 -16.17 -4.82
N SER A 198 4.45 -16.80 -5.89
CA SER A 198 4.08 -18.22 -5.95
C SER A 198 5.22 -19.20 -5.65
N PHE A 199 6.47 -18.73 -5.61
CA PHE A 199 7.66 -19.54 -5.35
C PHE A 199 8.16 -19.47 -3.89
N GLY A 200 7.34 -18.99 -2.94
CA GLY A 200 7.69 -18.97 -1.51
C GLY A 200 8.79 -17.97 -1.12
N LEU A 201 9.17 -17.08 -2.03
CA LEU A 201 10.20 -16.06 -1.83
C LEU A 201 9.55 -14.75 -1.38
N SER A 202 9.12 -14.70 -0.11
CA SER A 202 8.74 -13.44 0.55
C SER A 202 9.91 -12.93 1.38
N TYR A 203 10.53 -11.86 0.92
CA TYR A 203 11.75 -11.32 1.51
C TYR A 203 11.48 -10.26 2.58
N TYR A 204 10.27 -9.71 2.61
CA TYR A 204 9.92 -8.50 3.34
C TYR A 204 8.66 -8.71 4.18
N THR A 205 8.49 -7.84 5.17
CA THR A 205 7.28 -7.75 5.97
C THR A 205 6.62 -6.41 5.66
N LEU A 206 5.35 -6.45 5.28
CA LEU A 206 4.52 -5.26 5.22
C LEU A 206 3.78 -5.13 6.57
N ASP A 207 4.07 -4.06 7.29
CA ASP A 207 3.58 -3.80 8.64
C ASP A 207 2.61 -2.61 8.63
N ALA A 208 1.32 -2.88 8.85
CA ALA A 208 0.27 -1.87 8.98
C ALA A 208 -0.24 -1.70 10.42
N GLU A 209 0.55 -2.13 11.43
CA GLU A 209 0.17 -2.07 12.84
C GLU A 209 0.05 -0.62 13.32
N LYS A 210 1.08 0.20 13.04
CA LYS A 210 1.18 1.58 13.52
C LYS A 210 0.88 2.62 12.45
N MET A 211 1.00 2.26 11.18
CA MET A 211 0.79 3.17 10.06
C MET A 211 0.26 2.39 8.86
N GLY A 212 -0.91 2.76 8.34
CA GLY A 212 -1.57 2.07 7.22
C GLY A 212 -2.85 2.76 6.79
N ASN A 213 -3.56 2.20 5.80
CA ASN A 213 -4.87 2.69 5.36
C ASN A 213 -6.02 1.80 5.87
N GLU A 214 -7.24 2.15 5.49
CA GLU A 214 -8.47 1.43 5.85
C GLU A 214 -8.53 -0.01 5.33
N VAL A 215 -7.71 -0.38 4.33
CA VAL A 215 -7.62 -1.76 3.81
C VAL A 215 -7.13 -2.73 4.90
N ARG A 216 -6.45 -2.24 5.94
CA ARG A 216 -6.07 -3.02 7.13
C ARG A 216 -7.26 -3.61 7.91
N PHE A 217 -8.49 -3.11 7.70
CA PHE A 217 -9.71 -3.62 8.34
C PHE A 217 -10.41 -4.71 7.50
N ILE A 218 -9.83 -5.14 6.38
CA ILE A 218 -10.38 -6.27 5.60
C ILE A 218 -10.05 -7.56 6.35
N ASN A 219 -11.08 -8.27 6.79
CA ASN A 219 -10.95 -9.46 7.63
C ASN A 219 -10.69 -10.74 6.83
N HIS A 220 -10.36 -11.81 7.55
CA HIS A 220 -10.22 -13.14 6.99
C HIS A 220 -11.56 -13.78 6.65
N ASP A 221 -11.61 -14.48 5.52
CA ASP A 221 -12.61 -15.50 5.22
C ASP A 221 -11.95 -16.64 4.42
N TYR A 222 -12.40 -17.87 4.61
CA TYR A 222 -11.99 -19.05 3.83
C TYR A 222 -12.66 -19.10 2.45
N VAL A 223 -13.78 -18.40 2.27
CA VAL A 223 -14.45 -18.19 0.99
C VAL A 223 -14.49 -16.70 0.67
N PRO A 224 -13.32 -16.06 0.49
CA PRO A 224 -13.21 -14.62 0.40
C PRO A 224 -13.80 -14.05 -0.89
N ASN A 225 -14.11 -12.76 -0.87
CA ASN A 225 -14.51 -12.02 -2.06
C ASN A 225 -13.36 -11.21 -2.70
N LEU A 226 -12.21 -11.11 -2.04
CA LEU A 226 -11.00 -10.45 -2.56
C LEU A 226 -9.80 -11.39 -2.66
N GLN A 227 -8.92 -11.09 -3.61
CA GLN A 227 -7.61 -11.72 -3.75
C GLN A 227 -6.49 -10.67 -3.64
N PRO A 228 -5.53 -10.84 -2.72
CA PRO A 228 -4.29 -10.07 -2.72
C PRO A 228 -3.41 -10.49 -3.90
N MET A 229 -2.96 -9.52 -4.68
CA MET A 229 -2.08 -9.70 -5.83
C MET A 229 -0.88 -8.76 -5.73
N SER A 230 0.24 -9.16 -6.33
CA SER A 230 1.44 -8.31 -6.40
C SER A 230 1.48 -7.57 -7.73
N ALA A 231 1.46 -6.24 -7.71
CA ALA A 231 1.62 -5.39 -8.88
C ALA A 231 3.04 -4.80 -8.91
N LEU A 232 3.76 -4.84 -10.04
CA LEU A 232 5.20 -4.55 -10.13
C LEU A 232 5.49 -3.21 -10.82
N GLU A 233 6.02 -2.24 -10.07
CA GLU A 233 6.55 -0.97 -10.56
C GLU A 233 8.09 -1.00 -10.54
N ASN A 234 8.75 -1.16 -11.68
CA ASN A 234 10.21 -1.04 -11.80
C ASN A 234 11.05 -1.86 -10.79
N GLY A 235 10.53 -2.97 -10.26
CA GLY A 235 11.20 -3.78 -9.23
C GLY A 235 10.71 -3.54 -7.80
N PHE A 236 9.88 -2.52 -7.59
CA PHE A 236 9.11 -2.30 -6.38
C PHE A 236 7.74 -2.98 -6.56
N CYS A 237 7.32 -3.79 -5.59
CA CYS A 237 6.03 -4.46 -5.67
C CYS A 237 5.01 -3.74 -4.77
N HIS A 238 3.77 -3.64 -5.24
CA HIS A 238 2.57 -3.18 -4.54
C HIS A 238 1.66 -4.35 -4.14
N CYS A 239 1.00 -4.29 -2.99
CA CYS A 239 0.04 -5.33 -2.54
C CYS A 239 -1.38 -4.85 -2.81
N VAL A 240 -2.00 -5.31 -3.89
CA VAL A 240 -3.30 -4.81 -4.34
C VAL A 240 -4.40 -5.85 -4.12
N LEU A 241 -5.61 -5.41 -3.81
CA LEU A 241 -6.78 -6.27 -3.60
C LEU A 241 -7.68 -6.18 -4.83
N ILE A 242 -7.95 -7.33 -5.45
CA ILE A 242 -8.81 -7.48 -6.63
C ILE A 242 -10.04 -8.31 -6.27
N ALA A 243 -11.22 -7.92 -6.77
CA ALA A 243 -12.45 -8.65 -6.53
C ALA A 243 -12.48 -10.02 -7.26
N LEU A 244 -12.78 -11.11 -6.54
CA LEU A 244 -12.87 -12.47 -7.07
C LEU A 244 -14.21 -12.78 -7.76
N ARG A 245 -15.24 -12.05 -7.35
CA ARG A 245 -16.63 -12.15 -7.82
C ARG A 245 -17.28 -10.77 -7.78
N ASP A 246 -18.50 -10.66 -8.29
CA ASP A 246 -19.32 -9.48 -8.04
C ASP A 246 -19.67 -9.41 -6.54
N ILE A 247 -19.57 -8.21 -5.96
CA ILE A 247 -19.79 -7.91 -4.55
C ILE A 247 -20.89 -6.86 -4.47
N LYS A 248 -21.93 -7.10 -3.68
CA LYS A 248 -23.03 -6.16 -3.50
C LYS A 248 -22.64 -5.03 -2.54
N ALA A 249 -23.30 -3.89 -2.70
CA ALA A 249 -23.22 -2.81 -1.71
C ALA A 249 -23.61 -3.33 -0.32
N GLY A 250 -22.85 -2.93 0.69
CA GLY A 250 -23.03 -3.33 2.08
C GLY A 250 -22.40 -4.67 2.47
N GLU A 251 -21.86 -5.46 1.52
CA GLU A 251 -21.10 -6.68 1.86
C GLU A 251 -19.76 -6.34 2.54
N GLN A 252 -19.35 -7.21 3.47
CA GLN A 252 -18.01 -7.15 4.05
C GLN A 252 -16.98 -7.55 3.01
N LEU A 253 -15.89 -6.82 2.95
CA LEU A 253 -14.71 -7.17 2.16
C LEU A 253 -13.84 -8.13 2.98
N THR A 254 -13.46 -9.26 2.39
CA THR A 254 -12.64 -10.30 3.04
C THR A 254 -11.60 -10.90 2.10
N TYR A 255 -10.48 -11.35 2.64
CA TYR A 255 -9.46 -12.12 1.89
C TYR A 255 -8.89 -13.28 2.71
N ASP A 256 -8.28 -14.26 2.05
CA ASP A 256 -7.58 -15.33 2.76
C ASP A 256 -6.22 -14.82 3.28
N TYR A 257 -6.06 -14.81 4.61
CA TYR A 257 -4.83 -14.39 5.27
C TYR A 257 -3.67 -15.35 4.94
N GLY A 258 -3.98 -16.62 4.67
CA GLY A 258 -3.06 -17.68 4.29
C GLY A 258 -2.41 -18.38 5.48
N GLU A 259 -1.86 -19.57 5.21
CA GLU A 259 -1.28 -20.47 6.22
C GLU A 259 -0.16 -19.83 7.05
N ASP A 260 0.63 -18.93 6.46
CA ASP A 260 1.71 -18.22 7.14
C ASP A 260 1.22 -17.36 8.31
N TYR A 261 -0.01 -16.84 8.22
CA TYR A 261 -0.66 -16.06 9.29
C TYR A 261 -1.11 -16.97 10.43
N TRP A 262 -1.73 -18.10 10.09
CA TRP A 262 -2.33 -19.04 11.05
C TRP A 262 -1.29 -19.90 11.78
N SER A 263 -0.26 -20.36 11.08
CA SER A 263 0.81 -21.22 11.63
C SER A 263 1.61 -20.59 12.79
N ARG A 264 1.42 -19.31 13.07
CA ARG A 264 2.16 -18.54 14.09
C ARG A 264 1.29 -18.06 15.24
N ARG A 265 0.00 -18.36 15.18
CA ARG A 265 -0.98 -18.09 16.22
C ARG A 265 -1.43 -19.43 16.77
N ASP A 266 -1.85 -19.43 18.03
CA ASP A 266 -2.52 -20.60 18.56
C ASP A 266 -3.70 -20.93 17.63
N PRO A 267 -3.93 -22.21 17.31
CA PRO A 267 -5.05 -22.59 16.48
C PRO A 267 -6.33 -21.97 17.05
N PRO A 268 -7.27 -21.49 16.20
CA PRO A 268 -8.55 -21.05 16.70
C PRO A 268 -9.10 -22.15 17.60
N VAL A 269 -9.52 -21.79 18.80
CA VAL A 269 -10.13 -22.72 19.76
C VAL A 269 -11.42 -23.24 19.14
N ASP A 270 -11.28 -24.39 18.47
CA ASP A 270 -12.26 -25.31 17.88
C ASP A 270 -13.44 -24.75 17.04
N PHE A 271 -13.68 -25.43 15.91
CA PHE A 271 -14.92 -25.38 15.12
C PHE A 271 -15.77 -26.61 15.45
#